data_AF-A0A967JRS7-F1
#
_entry.id   AF-A0A967JRS7-F1
#
_cell.length_a   1.000
_cell.length_b   1.000
_cell.length_c   1.000
_cell.angle_alpha   90.00
_cell.angle_beta   90.00
_cell.angle_gamma   90.00
#
_symmetry.space_group_name_H-M   'P 1'
#
loop_
_entity.id
_entity.type
_entity.pdbx_description
1 polymer ?
#
loop_
_entity_poly.entity_id
_entity_poly.type
_entity_poly.pdbx_seq_one_letter_code
_entity_poly.pdbx_strand_id
1 'polypeptide(L)'
;SGEANMALGLYPEELMRFEGRPEFTTHRVRGNHSTLELNWAEPPFDDQKVRQAVCYALPYERILDRVYGGYARRSHSPICSSSEFH
;
A
#
# COMPACT_ATOMS: atom_id res chain seq x y z
N SER A 1 -21.22 6.73 -20.60
CA SER A 1 -20.83 7.81 -21.54
C SER A 1 -19.69 7.43 -22.48
N GLY A 2 -18.96 6.32 -22.30
CA GLY A 2 -17.90 5.91 -23.26
C GLY A 2 -16.67 6.82 -23.27
N GLU A 3 -16.56 7.76 -22.33
CA GLU A 3 -15.49 8.76 -22.26
C GLU A 3 -14.13 8.18 -21.83
N ALA A 4 -14.13 7.00 -21.19
CA ALA A 4 -12.92 6.26 -20.85
C ALA A 4 -13.13 4.75 -21.02
N ASN A 5 -12.13 4.07 -21.57
CA ASN A 5 -12.11 2.61 -21.74
C ASN A 5 -11.19 1.90 -20.73
N MET A 6 -10.30 2.65 -20.06
CA MET A 6 -9.37 2.12 -19.07
C MET A 6 -9.12 3.16 -17.98
N ALA A 7 -9.14 2.71 -16.72
CA ALA A 7 -8.77 3.51 -15.56
C ALA A 7 -7.62 2.80 -14.83
N LEU A 8 -6.61 3.57 -14.44
CA LEU A 8 -5.43 3.10 -13.72
C LEU A 8 -5.32 3.81 -12.38
N GLY A 9 -4.67 3.17 -11.41
CA GLY A 9 -4.43 3.77 -10.09
C GLY A 9 -5.70 3.95 -9.24
N LEU A 10 -6.73 3.13 -9.47
CA LEU A 10 -7.95 3.14 -8.67
C LEU A 10 -7.63 2.87 -7.20
N TYR A 11 -8.24 3.64 -6.31
CA TYR A 11 -8.27 3.32 -4.90
C TYR A 11 -9.07 2.03 -4.67
N PRO A 12 -8.79 1.27 -3.58
CA PRO A 12 -9.52 0.04 -3.27
C PRO A 12 -11.04 0.19 -3.32
N GLU A 13 -11.58 1.27 -2.73
CA GLU A 13 -13.02 1.54 -2.70
C GLU A 13 -13.61 1.81 -4.09
N GLU A 14 -12.81 2.36 -5.00
CA GLU A 14 -13.23 2.60 -6.39
C GLU A 14 -13.23 1.29 -7.17
N LEU A 15 -12.17 0.47 -7.00
CA LEU A 15 -12.08 -0.85 -7.62
C LEU A 15 -13.27 -1.74 -7.22
N MET A 16 -13.67 -1.73 -5.94
CA MET A 16 -14.85 -2.47 -5.45
C MET A 16 -16.15 -2.11 -6.18
N ARG A 17 -16.25 -0.91 -6.79
CA ARG A 17 -17.45 -0.52 -7.57
C ARG A 17 -17.54 -1.23 -8.91
N PHE A 18 -16.42 -1.72 -9.44
CA PHE A 18 -16.33 -2.40 -10.73
C PHE A 18 -16.19 -3.92 -10.58
N GLU A 19 -15.63 -4.41 -9.47
CA GLU A 19 -15.49 -5.84 -9.21
C GLU A 19 -16.86 -6.58 -9.25
N GLY A 20 -16.87 -7.74 -9.91
CA GLY A 20 -18.06 -8.59 -10.04
C GLY A 20 -19.11 -8.11 -11.04
N ARG A 21 -18.95 -6.94 -11.66
CA ARG A 21 -19.85 -6.44 -12.70
C ARG A 21 -19.47 -6.99 -14.08
N PRO A 22 -20.41 -7.58 -14.84
CA PRO A 22 -20.09 -8.23 -16.12
C PRO A 22 -19.64 -7.26 -17.21
N GLU A 23 -19.92 -5.96 -17.07
CA GLU A 23 -19.54 -4.93 -18.04
C GLU A 23 -18.07 -4.51 -17.93
N PHE A 24 -17.38 -4.90 -16.86
CA PHE A 24 -16.00 -4.47 -16.58
C PHE A 24 -15.08 -5.67 -16.39
N THR A 25 -13.88 -5.57 -16.95
CA THR A 25 -12.77 -6.44 -16.58
C THR A 25 -11.88 -5.69 -15.59
N THR A 26 -11.59 -6.31 -14.45
CA THR A 26 -10.70 -5.73 -13.43
C THR A 26 -9.40 -6.52 -13.37
N HIS A 27 -8.28 -5.79 -13.27
CA HIS A 27 -6.94 -6.37 -13.16
C HIS A 27 -6.24 -5.85 -11.90
N ARG A 28 -5.61 -6.76 -11.16
CA ARG A 28 -4.81 -6.44 -9.97
C ARG A 28 -3.38 -6.89 -10.19
N VAL A 29 -2.43 -6.00 -9.94
CA VAL A 29 -0.99 -6.28 -10.08
C VAL A 29 -0.27 -6.02 -8.76
N ARG A 30 0.75 -6.83 -8.47
CA ARG A 30 1.65 -6.62 -7.33
C ARG A 30 2.86 -5.83 -7.81
N GLY A 31 2.76 -4.50 -7.83
CA GLY A 31 3.78 -3.66 -8.44
C GLY A 31 4.50 -2.68 -7.51
N ASN A 32 3.96 -2.38 -6.33
CA ASN A 32 4.44 -1.29 -5.50
C ASN A 32 4.61 -1.69 -4.03
N HIS A 33 5.31 -0.84 -3.28
CA HIS A 33 5.33 -0.83 -1.83
C HIS A 33 5.17 0.62 -1.36
N SER A 34 4.70 0.80 -0.13
CA SER A 34 4.60 2.12 0.51
C SER A 34 5.49 2.15 1.74
N THR A 35 6.14 3.27 1.99
CA THR A 35 7.11 3.48 3.07
C THR A 35 6.69 4.65 3.94
N LEU A 36 6.98 4.57 5.23
CA LEU A 36 7.02 5.73 6.11
C LEU A 36 8.49 6.13 6.24
N GLU A 37 8.83 7.30 5.72
CA GLU A 37 10.19 7.82 5.74
C GLU A 37 10.33 8.81 6.90
N LEU A 38 11.36 8.60 7.73
CA LEU A 38 11.67 9.45 8.87
C LEU A 38 12.97 10.20 8.58
N ASN A 39 12.95 11.51 8.73
CA ASN A 39 14.13 12.34 8.52
C ASN A 39 15.15 12.11 9.65
N TRP A 40 16.14 11.25 9.41
CA TRP A 40 17.16 10.89 10.39
C TRP A 40 18.14 12.04 10.72
N ALA A 41 18.11 13.15 9.98
CA ALA A 41 18.97 14.30 10.25
C ALA A 41 18.39 15.27 11.29
N GLU A 42 17.13 15.08 11.69
CA GLU A 42 16.41 16.00 12.57
C GLU A 42 15.90 15.29 13.84
N PRO A 43 16.10 15.87 15.04
CA PRO A 43 15.49 15.37 16.25
C PRO A 43 13.94 15.35 16.17
N PRO A 44 13.27 14.32 16.74
CA PRO A 44 13.82 13.21 17.51
C PRO A 44 14.15 11.98 16.66
N PHE A 45 14.09 12.08 15.33
CA PHE A 45 14.22 10.93 14.43
C PHE A 45 15.68 10.60 14.10
N ASP A 46 16.64 11.40 14.54
CA ASP A 46 18.07 11.09 14.58
C ASP A 46 18.37 9.88 15.48
N ASP A 47 17.64 9.73 16.60
CA ASP A 47 17.71 8.54 17.46
C ASP A 47 17.05 7.30 16.80
N GLN A 48 17.85 6.26 16.58
CA GLN A 48 17.38 4.97 16.06
C GLN A 48 16.28 4.35 16.92
N LYS A 49 16.34 4.50 18.24
CA LYS A 49 15.33 3.95 19.17
C LYS A 49 13.98 4.63 18.99
N VAL A 50 13.96 5.92 18.69
CA VAL A 50 12.73 6.65 18.37
C VAL A 50 12.12 6.10 17.07
N ARG A 51 12.94 5.92 16.02
CA ARG A 51 12.46 5.32 14.76
C ARG A 51 11.91 3.91 14.97
N GLN A 52 12.58 3.08 15.78
CA GLN A 52 12.10 1.75 16.15
C GLN A 52 10.78 1.81 16.93
N ALA A 53 10.67 2.70 17.91
CA ALA A 53 9.44 2.88 18.68
C ALA A 53 8.25 3.26 17.79
N VAL A 54 8.45 4.18 16.82
CA VAL A 54 7.43 4.51 15.82
C VAL A 54 7.04 3.27 15.03
N CYS A 55 8.01 2.51 14.49
CA CYS A 55 7.72 1.28 13.75
C CYS A 55 6.92 0.27 14.56
N TYR A 56 7.22 0.07 15.85
CA TYR A 56 6.46 -0.86 16.70
C TYR A 56 5.07 -0.34 17.08
N ALA A 57 4.89 0.98 17.17
CA ALA A 57 3.61 1.60 17.51
C ALA A 57 2.62 1.65 16.33
N LEU A 58 3.08 1.47 15.09
CA LEU A 58 2.23 1.54 13.92
C LEU A 58 1.16 0.43 13.92
N PRO A 59 -0.13 0.78 13.74
CA PRO A 59 -1.22 -0.19 13.72
C PRO A 59 -1.34 -0.84 12.34
N TYR A 60 -0.36 -1.65 11.93
CA TYR A 60 -0.26 -2.22 10.59
C TYR A 60 -1.54 -2.91 10.11
N GLU A 61 -2.13 -3.79 10.93
CA GLU A 61 -3.36 -4.52 10.56
C GLU A 61 -4.51 -3.55 10.27
N ARG A 62 -4.69 -2.52 11.11
CA ARG A 62 -5.72 -1.50 10.88
C ARG A 62 -5.48 -0.75 9.57
N ILE A 63 -4.23 -0.44 9.24
CA ILE A 63 -3.88 0.26 7.99
C ILE A 63 -4.20 -0.64 6.79
N LEU A 64 -3.80 -1.91 6.83
CA LEU A 64 -4.05 -2.88 5.76
C LEU A 64 -5.56 -3.08 5.54
N ASP A 65 -6.33 -3.17 6.61
CA ASP A 65 -7.78 -3.39 6.52
C ASP A 65 -8.55 -2.13 6.08
N ARG A 66 -8.24 -0.98 6.67
CA ARG A 66 -9.05 0.24 6.52
C ARG A 66 -8.60 1.16 5.41
N VAL A 67 -7.29 1.27 5.18
CA VAL A 67 -6.74 2.16 4.13
C VAL A 67 -6.59 1.39 2.83
N TYR A 68 -6.05 0.18 2.89
CA TYR A 68 -5.83 -0.64 1.71
C TYR A 68 -6.99 -1.61 1.41
N GLY A 69 -8.03 -1.67 2.24
CA GLY A 69 -9.20 -2.53 2.01
C GLY A 69 -8.89 -4.02 1.91
N GLY A 70 -7.77 -4.48 2.50
CA GLY A 70 -7.28 -5.86 2.34
C GLY A 70 -6.57 -6.15 1.00
N TYR A 71 -6.36 -5.14 0.15
CA TYR A 71 -5.68 -5.31 -1.15
C TYR A 71 -4.15 -5.24 -1.04
N ALA A 72 -3.63 -4.88 0.14
CA ALA A 72 -2.20 -4.85 0.44
C ALA A 72 -1.80 -5.91 1.48
N ARG A 73 -0.49 -6.18 1.56
CA ARG A 73 0.12 -7.01 2.60
C ARG A 73 1.23 -6.22 3.29
N ARG A 74 1.54 -6.59 4.53
CA ARG A 74 2.66 -5.99 5.27
C ARG A 74 3.97 -6.21 4.51
N SER A 75 4.75 -5.15 4.34
CA SER A 75 6.12 -5.26 3.86
C SER A 75 7.07 -5.56 5.01
N HIS A 76 7.99 -6.50 4.79
CA HIS A 76 9.06 -6.86 5.75
C HIS A 76 10.46 -6.50 5.22
N SER A 77 10.55 -6.05 3.96
CA SER A 77 11.80 -5.70 3.27
C SER A 77 11.60 -4.38 2.52
N PRO A 78 12.66 -3.60 2.28
CA PRO A 78 12.61 -2.48 1.34
C PRO A 78 12.34 -2.94 -0.10
N ILE A 79 12.58 -4.22 -0.43
CA ILE A 79 12.28 -4.78 -1.75
C ILE A 79 10.90 -5.42 -1.72
N CYS A 80 10.08 -5.12 -2.73
CA CYS A 80 8.76 -5.70 -2.85
C CYS A 80 8.87 -7.21 -3.05
N SER A 81 8.09 -7.97 -2.29
CA SER A 81 8.05 -9.44 -2.31
C SER A 81 7.38 -10.04 -3.55
N SER A 82 7.17 -9.24 -4.61
CA SER A 82 6.90 -9.73 -5.96
C SER A 82 8.14 -9.73 -6.85
N SER A 83 9.28 -9.23 -6.36
CA SER A 83 10.57 -9.35 -7.04
C SER A 83 11.03 -10.81 -7.04
N GLU A 84 11.52 -11.30 -8.18
CA GLU A 84 12.02 -12.69 -8.36
C GLU A 84 13.19 -13.06 -7.42
N PHE A 85 13.83 -12.08 -6.80
CA PHE A 85 14.99 -12.27 -5.93
C PHE A 85 14.63 -12.34 -4.43
N HIS A 86 13.34 -12.42 -4.06
CA HIS A 86 12.85 -12.45 -2.68
C HIS A 86 11.72 -13.44 -2.42
#